data_AF-A0A1W9SDA2-F1
#
_entry.id   AF-A0A1W9SDA2-F1
#
_cell.length_a   1.000
_cell.length_b   1.000
_cell.length_c   1.000
_cell.angle_alpha   90.00
_cell.angle_beta   90.00
_cell.angle_gamma   90.00
#
_symmetry.space_group_name_H-M   'P 1'
#
loop_
_entity.id
_entity.type
_entity.pdbx_description
1 polymer ?
#
loop_
_entity_poly.entity_id
_entity_poly.type
_entity_poly.pdbx_seq_one_letter_code
_entity_poly.pdbx_strand_id
1 'polypeptide(L)'
;MLRKECRYPQKKRRNRNEQNFEKNLTHISGTIKMSKYKEIDLTKIKTYSIKERPSKVDTESFARRYQKGNSVKEFLSGLPDILIGADFKQLVDRIVSAVHSNKQIILMMGAHVIKCGLNPILIQLMETGVIKCLTLNGAGVIHDFEVANWGKTSEDVGAAIDDGSFGMVQETPRMINNALKQGQKQNLGFGEAV
;
A
#
# COMPACT_ATOMS: atom_id res chain seq x y z
N MET A 1 -22.16 -34.35 2.58
CA MET A 1 -21.50 -35.48 3.28
C MET A 1 -19.99 -35.28 3.14
N LEU A 2 -19.19 -35.58 4.18
CA LEU A 2 -17.76 -35.27 4.40
C LEU A 2 -17.47 -34.05 5.30
N ARG A 3 -17.73 -34.23 6.61
CA ARG A 3 -16.98 -33.54 7.67
C ARG A 3 -15.69 -34.33 7.90
N LYS A 4 -14.52 -33.73 7.69
CA LYS A 4 -13.25 -34.24 8.24
C LYS A 4 -12.97 -33.45 9.52
N GLU A 5 -13.17 -34.10 10.66
CA GLU A 5 -12.72 -33.61 11.97
C GLU A 5 -11.20 -33.53 11.99
N CYS A 6 -10.66 -32.35 12.25
CA CYS A 6 -9.24 -32.18 12.54
C CYS A 6 -9.04 -32.50 14.04
N ARG A 7 -8.73 -33.77 14.37
CA ARG A 7 -8.33 -34.17 15.72
C ARG A 7 -6.81 -34.06 15.86
N TYR A 8 -6.34 -33.11 16.66
CA TYR A 8 -4.96 -33.10 17.13
C TYR A 8 -4.77 -34.14 18.25
N PRO A 9 -3.76 -35.03 18.17
CA PRO A 9 -3.49 -36.00 19.23
C PRO A 9 -2.78 -35.34 20.42
N GLN A 10 -3.44 -35.30 21.57
CA GLN A 10 -2.85 -34.93 22.86
C GLN A 10 -1.94 -36.07 23.36
N LYS A 11 -0.62 -35.97 23.11
CA LYS A 11 0.37 -36.86 23.75
C LYS A 11 0.63 -36.42 25.19
N LYS A 12 0.11 -37.18 26.16
CA LYS A 12 0.57 -37.13 27.57
C LYS A 12 2.03 -37.61 27.64
N ARG A 13 2.99 -36.68 27.65
CA ARG A 13 4.37 -36.92 28.11
C ARG A 13 4.50 -36.39 29.54
N ARG A 14 4.37 -37.28 30.53
CA ARG A 14 4.84 -37.01 31.90
C ARG A 14 6.38 -37.08 31.86
N ASN A 15 7.03 -35.92 31.82
CA ASN A 15 8.49 -35.85 31.93
C ASN A 15 8.88 -35.86 33.42
N ARG A 16 9.84 -36.72 33.76
CA ARG A 16 10.50 -36.87 35.08
C ARG A 16 11.13 -35.59 35.68
N ASN A 17 10.96 -34.43 35.05
CA ASN A 17 11.55 -33.17 35.49
C ASN A 17 10.62 -32.34 36.39
N GLU A 18 9.32 -32.68 36.51
CA GLU A 18 8.39 -31.94 37.38
C GLU A 18 8.71 -32.14 38.88
N GLN A 19 9.24 -33.31 39.27
CA GLN A 19 9.60 -33.58 40.67
C GLN A 19 10.88 -32.88 41.14
N ASN A 20 11.73 -32.39 40.22
CA ASN A 20 12.94 -31.65 40.57
C ASN A 20 12.73 -30.14 40.59
N PHE A 21 11.59 -29.63 40.13
CA PHE A 21 11.29 -28.20 40.16
C PHE A 21 10.67 -27.75 41.48
N GLU A 22 9.94 -28.64 42.17
CA GLU A 22 9.33 -28.32 43.48
C GLU A 22 10.34 -28.27 44.63
N LYS A 23 11.53 -28.86 44.49
CA LYS A 23 12.53 -28.93 45.57
C LYS A 23 13.50 -27.75 45.68
N ASN A 24 13.47 -26.80 44.74
CA ASN A 24 14.38 -25.64 44.73
C ASN A 24 13.70 -24.29 45.04
N LEU A 25 12.46 -24.31 45.57
CA LEU A 25 11.70 -23.08 45.83
C LEU A 25 11.75 -22.60 47.30
N THR A 26 12.54 -23.22 48.18
CA THR A 26 12.58 -22.82 49.60
C THR A 26 13.59 -21.74 49.96
N HIS A 27 14.38 -21.19 49.02
CA HIS A 27 15.29 -20.08 49.33
C HIS A 27 15.43 -19.07 48.18
N ILE A 28 14.37 -18.31 47.89
CA ILE A 28 14.51 -16.97 47.29
C ILE A 28 13.53 -16.04 48.01
N SER A 29 13.95 -15.51 49.17
CA SER A 29 13.34 -14.34 49.76
C SER A 29 13.77 -13.11 48.96
N GLY A 30 13.24 -13.01 47.74
CA GLY A 30 13.46 -11.91 46.83
C GLY A 30 12.10 -11.40 46.39
N THR A 31 11.76 -10.19 46.84
CA THR A 31 10.52 -9.49 46.50
C THR A 31 10.29 -9.55 44.99
N ILE A 32 9.30 -10.34 44.55
CA ILE A 32 8.79 -10.29 43.18
C ILE A 32 8.34 -8.85 42.96
N LYS A 33 9.10 -8.10 42.15
CA LYS A 33 8.77 -6.73 41.77
C LYS A 33 7.54 -6.80 40.88
N MET A 34 6.36 -6.79 41.52
CA MET A 34 5.07 -6.68 40.85
C MET A 34 5.15 -5.47 39.91
N SER A 35 4.77 -5.68 38.65
CA SER A 35 4.64 -4.61 37.66
C SER A 35 3.90 -3.42 38.29
N LYS A 36 4.29 -2.19 37.91
CA LYS A 36 3.63 -0.95 38.33
C LYS A 36 2.10 -1.00 38.16
N TYR A 37 1.62 -1.84 37.24
CA TYR A 37 0.21 -2.06 36.96
C TYR A 37 -0.27 -3.40 37.49
N LYS A 38 -1.45 -3.37 38.11
CA LYS A 38 -2.19 -4.56 38.57
C LYS A 38 -2.62 -5.39 37.36
N GLU A 39 -2.36 -6.69 37.43
CA GLU A 39 -2.75 -7.63 36.38
C GLU A 39 -4.28 -7.64 36.20
N ILE A 40 -4.73 -7.78 34.96
CA ILE A 40 -6.15 -7.72 34.63
C ILE A 40 -6.89 -8.94 35.17
N ASP A 41 -8.03 -8.70 35.82
CA ASP A 41 -8.89 -9.74 36.36
C ASP A 41 -9.82 -10.28 35.27
N LEU A 42 -9.44 -11.41 34.68
CA LEU A 42 -10.18 -12.02 33.57
C LEU A 42 -11.56 -12.56 33.97
N THR A 43 -11.85 -12.75 35.27
CA THR A 43 -13.16 -13.24 35.74
C THR A 43 -14.30 -12.24 35.53
N LYS A 44 -13.95 -10.97 35.28
CA LYS A 44 -14.91 -9.87 35.08
C LYS A 44 -15.27 -9.62 33.62
N ILE A 45 -14.69 -10.38 32.69
CA ILE A 45 -15.00 -10.25 31.26
C ILE A 45 -16.42 -10.78 31.01
N LYS A 46 -17.26 -9.94 30.41
CA LYS A 46 -18.59 -10.33 29.91
C LYS A 46 -18.51 -10.53 28.40
N THR A 47 -19.04 -11.65 27.93
CA THR A 47 -19.17 -11.97 26.50
C THR A 47 -20.65 -11.97 26.11
N TYR A 48 -20.95 -11.86 24.82
CA TYR A 48 -22.31 -11.89 24.27
C TYR A 48 -22.35 -12.73 22.99
N SER A 49 -23.56 -13.16 22.60
CA SER A 49 -23.75 -14.06 21.46
C SER A 49 -23.62 -13.33 20.13
N ILE A 50 -23.08 -14.01 19.11
CA ILE A 50 -23.07 -13.50 17.73
C ILE A 50 -24.49 -13.24 17.20
N LYS A 51 -25.50 -13.94 17.74
CA LYS A 51 -26.92 -13.77 17.36
C LYS A 51 -27.49 -12.41 17.76
N GLU A 52 -26.90 -11.77 18.76
CA GLU A 52 -27.32 -10.45 19.27
C GLU A 52 -26.60 -9.30 18.56
N ARG A 53 -25.55 -9.62 17.79
CA ARG A 53 -24.71 -8.63 17.11
C ARG A 53 -25.16 -8.42 15.66
N PRO A 54 -25.67 -7.23 15.27
CA PRO A 54 -25.90 -6.95 13.87
C PRO A 54 -24.58 -7.01 13.09
N SER A 55 -24.55 -7.85 12.06
CA SER A 55 -23.39 -8.04 11.18
C SER A 55 -23.61 -7.27 9.88
N LYS A 56 -22.61 -6.50 9.44
CA LYS A 56 -22.71 -5.64 8.24
C LYS A 56 -22.40 -6.35 6.93
N VAL A 57 -21.85 -7.56 7.01
CA VAL A 57 -21.32 -8.30 5.87
C VAL A 57 -21.75 -9.75 6.01
N ASP A 58 -22.20 -10.33 4.91
CA ASP A 58 -22.52 -11.74 4.76
C ASP A 58 -21.76 -12.33 3.56
N THR A 59 -22.02 -13.61 3.27
CA THR A 59 -21.35 -14.31 2.17
C THR A 59 -21.75 -13.82 0.79
N GLU A 60 -22.88 -13.12 0.65
CA GLU A 60 -23.33 -12.54 -0.63
C GLU A 60 -22.49 -11.31 -0.99
N SER A 61 -21.97 -10.63 0.04
CA SER A 61 -21.05 -9.49 -0.11
C SER A 61 -19.64 -9.89 -0.56
N PHE A 62 -19.35 -11.18 -0.70
CA PHE A 62 -18.00 -11.67 -1.00
C PHE A 62 -17.67 -11.54 -2.48
N ALA A 63 -16.37 -11.43 -2.76
CA ALA A 63 -15.86 -11.42 -4.12
C ALA A 63 -16.20 -12.74 -4.84
N ARG A 64 -16.44 -12.66 -6.16
CA ARG A 64 -16.55 -13.85 -7.00
C ARG A 64 -15.16 -14.45 -7.22
N ARG A 65 -15.08 -15.78 -7.20
CA ARG A 65 -13.84 -16.50 -7.49
C ARG A 65 -13.45 -16.29 -8.95
N TYR A 66 -12.18 -15.97 -9.18
CA TYR A 66 -11.60 -15.99 -10.51
C TYR A 66 -11.61 -17.40 -11.09
N GLN A 67 -11.97 -17.54 -12.36
CA GLN A 67 -11.90 -18.76 -13.13
C GLN A 67 -10.89 -18.62 -14.25
N LYS A 68 -10.15 -19.69 -14.55
CA LYS A 68 -9.22 -19.70 -15.68
C LYS A 68 -9.97 -19.35 -16.96
N GLY A 69 -9.46 -18.35 -17.68
CA GLY A 69 -10.09 -17.83 -18.89
C GLY A 69 -10.93 -16.57 -18.68
N ASN A 70 -11.14 -16.12 -17.43
CA ASN A 70 -11.79 -14.83 -17.22
C ASN A 70 -10.94 -13.68 -17.76
N SER A 71 -11.61 -12.77 -18.44
CA SER A 71 -11.09 -11.48 -18.84
C SER A 71 -10.84 -10.57 -17.63
N VAL A 72 -10.05 -9.52 -17.83
CA VAL A 72 -9.85 -8.46 -16.83
C VAL A 72 -11.19 -7.83 -16.42
N LYS A 73 -12.11 -7.63 -17.37
CA LYS A 73 -13.46 -7.11 -17.09
C LYS A 73 -14.22 -8.02 -16.12
N GLU A 74 -14.20 -9.32 -16.36
CA GLU A 74 -14.87 -10.29 -15.48
C GLU A 74 -14.25 -10.32 -14.10
N PHE A 75 -12.92 -10.28 -14.00
CA PHE A 75 -12.21 -10.16 -12.73
C PHE A 75 -12.63 -8.90 -11.96
N LEU A 76 -12.60 -7.73 -12.59
CA LEU A 76 -12.97 -6.45 -11.96
C LEU A 76 -14.45 -6.43 -11.53
N SER A 77 -15.34 -6.97 -12.35
CA SER A 77 -16.76 -7.12 -11.98
C SER A 77 -16.99 -8.10 -10.82
N GLY A 78 -16.01 -8.96 -10.53
CA GLY A 78 -16.05 -9.94 -9.43
C GLY A 78 -15.54 -9.39 -8.10
N LEU A 79 -14.95 -8.19 -8.08
CA LEU A 79 -14.55 -7.52 -6.84
C LEU A 79 -15.78 -7.27 -5.95
N PRO A 80 -15.63 -7.27 -4.61
CA PRO A 80 -16.78 -7.11 -3.72
C PRO A 80 -17.23 -5.65 -3.67
N ASP A 81 -18.54 -5.43 -3.50
CA ASP A 81 -19.14 -4.10 -3.41
C ASP A 81 -19.16 -3.57 -1.97
N ILE A 82 -18.03 -3.72 -1.26
CA ILE A 82 -17.87 -3.27 0.13
C ILE A 82 -16.53 -2.55 0.31
N LEU A 83 -16.53 -1.50 1.14
CA LEU A 83 -15.34 -0.70 1.49
C LEU A 83 -14.58 -0.27 0.21
N ILE A 84 -13.26 -0.49 0.19
CA ILE A 84 -12.38 -0.13 -0.93
C ILE A 84 -12.80 -0.79 -2.24
N GLY A 85 -13.43 -1.97 -2.21
CA GLY A 85 -13.94 -2.62 -3.41
C GLY A 85 -15.06 -1.82 -4.07
N ALA A 86 -15.99 -1.27 -3.27
CA ALA A 86 -17.01 -0.36 -3.74
C ALA A 86 -16.42 0.98 -4.18
N ASP A 87 -15.52 1.56 -3.39
CA ASP A 87 -14.89 2.85 -3.68
C ASP A 87 -14.11 2.81 -5.00
N PHE A 88 -13.37 1.72 -5.25
CA PHE A 88 -12.63 1.52 -6.48
C PHE A 88 -13.55 1.46 -7.71
N LYS A 89 -14.63 0.66 -7.66
CA LYS A 89 -15.60 0.59 -8.76
C LYS A 89 -16.25 1.95 -9.01
N GLN A 90 -16.65 2.64 -7.95
CA GLN A 90 -17.24 3.98 -8.05
C GLN A 90 -16.26 4.99 -8.66
N LEU A 91 -14.98 4.93 -8.31
CA LEU A 91 -13.94 5.77 -8.90
C LEU A 91 -13.81 5.52 -10.40
N VAL A 92 -13.74 4.24 -10.81
CA VAL A 92 -13.67 3.84 -12.22
C VAL A 92 -14.89 4.37 -12.98
N ASP A 93 -16.11 4.15 -12.46
CA ASP A 93 -17.34 4.60 -13.11
C ASP A 93 -17.40 6.12 -13.26
N ARG A 94 -16.93 6.86 -12.25
CA ARG A 94 -16.86 8.34 -12.31
C ARG A 94 -15.86 8.82 -13.35
N ILE A 95 -14.68 8.21 -13.43
CA ILE A 95 -13.67 8.54 -14.44
C ILE A 95 -14.23 8.26 -15.84
N VAL A 96 -14.79 7.08 -16.08
CA VAL A 96 -15.37 6.69 -17.38
C VAL A 96 -16.51 7.64 -17.77
N SER A 97 -17.41 7.95 -16.85
CA SER A 97 -18.52 8.89 -17.10
C SER A 97 -18.02 10.29 -17.42
N ALA A 98 -16.95 10.75 -16.74
CA ALA A 98 -16.30 12.03 -17.01
C ALA A 98 -15.66 12.05 -18.41
N VAL A 99 -15.00 10.97 -18.83
CA VAL A 99 -14.46 10.84 -20.20
C VAL A 99 -15.58 10.91 -21.23
N HIS A 100 -16.65 10.12 -21.09
CA HIS A 100 -17.77 10.13 -22.04
C HIS A 100 -18.52 11.47 -22.08
N SER A 101 -18.52 12.21 -20.97
CA SER A 101 -19.13 13.54 -20.89
C SER A 101 -18.17 14.67 -21.25
N ASN A 102 -17.03 14.35 -21.89
CA ASN A 102 -15.97 15.28 -22.30
C ASN A 102 -15.51 16.23 -21.18
N LYS A 103 -15.37 15.71 -19.96
CA LYS A 103 -14.87 16.48 -18.81
C LYS A 103 -13.35 16.44 -18.73
N GLN A 104 -12.81 17.49 -18.11
CA GLN A 104 -11.40 17.58 -17.77
C GLN A 104 -11.07 16.63 -16.61
N ILE A 105 -10.04 15.82 -16.79
CA ILE A 105 -9.52 14.91 -15.77
C ILE A 105 -8.09 15.35 -15.50
N ILE A 106 -7.88 15.83 -14.29
CA ILE A 106 -6.58 16.28 -13.79
C ILE A 106 -6.06 15.18 -12.87
N LEU A 107 -4.92 14.59 -13.21
CA LEU A 107 -4.25 13.63 -12.35
C LEU A 107 -3.23 14.36 -11.47
N MET A 108 -3.37 14.21 -10.15
CA MET A 108 -2.41 14.71 -9.18
C MET A 108 -1.70 13.52 -8.55
N MET A 109 -0.38 13.45 -8.67
CA MET A 109 0.38 12.29 -8.19
C MET A 109 1.77 12.67 -7.68
N GLY A 110 2.34 11.81 -6.84
CA GLY A 110 3.74 11.89 -6.45
C GLY A 110 4.67 11.15 -7.41
N ALA A 111 5.96 11.45 -7.31
CA ALA A 111 7.07 10.80 -8.00
C ALA A 111 7.04 9.27 -8.10
N HIS A 112 6.49 8.57 -7.10
CA HIS A 112 6.54 7.10 -7.06
C HIS A 112 5.82 6.42 -8.22
N VAL A 113 4.84 7.07 -8.83
CA VAL A 113 4.18 6.52 -10.03
C VAL A 113 5.17 6.41 -11.19
N ILE A 114 5.99 7.45 -11.39
CA ILE A 114 7.04 7.50 -12.42
C ILE A 114 8.19 6.56 -12.06
N LYS A 115 8.70 6.65 -10.82
CA LYS A 115 9.78 5.80 -10.30
C LYS A 115 9.46 4.31 -10.44
N CYS A 116 8.20 3.91 -10.28
CA CYS A 116 7.76 2.51 -10.42
C CYS A 116 7.50 2.09 -11.88
N GLY A 117 7.83 2.93 -12.86
CA GLY A 117 7.77 2.59 -14.29
C GLY A 117 6.38 2.67 -14.92
N LEU A 118 5.43 3.40 -14.33
CA LEU A 118 4.08 3.53 -14.86
C LEU A 118 3.95 4.59 -15.98
N ASN A 119 5.06 5.24 -16.37
CA ASN A 119 5.11 6.24 -17.44
C ASN A 119 4.40 5.81 -18.73
N PRO A 120 4.62 4.60 -19.29
CA PRO A 120 3.94 4.20 -20.52
C PRO A 120 2.42 4.21 -20.41
N ILE A 121 1.87 3.88 -19.24
CA ILE A 121 0.42 3.88 -18.99
C ILE A 121 -0.09 5.32 -18.86
N LEU A 122 0.65 6.20 -18.19
CA LEU A 122 0.29 7.62 -18.09
C LEU A 122 0.28 8.29 -19.46
N ILE A 123 1.31 8.03 -20.27
CA ILE A 123 1.41 8.53 -21.65
C ILE A 123 0.22 8.04 -22.47
N GLN A 124 -0.08 6.74 -22.43
CA GLN A 124 -1.25 6.19 -23.12
C GLN A 124 -2.55 6.88 -22.68
N LEU A 125 -2.74 7.14 -21.38
CA LEU A 125 -3.92 7.83 -20.86
C LEU A 125 -3.98 9.31 -21.28
N MET A 126 -2.84 9.96 -21.50
CA MET A 126 -2.77 11.32 -22.04
C MET A 126 -3.07 11.34 -23.55
N GLU A 127 -2.44 10.45 -24.32
CA GLU A 127 -2.62 10.33 -25.78
C GLU A 127 -4.05 9.95 -26.15
N THR A 128 -4.69 9.09 -25.36
CA THR A 128 -6.10 8.71 -25.54
C THR A 128 -7.08 9.76 -25.01
N GLY A 129 -6.58 10.87 -24.49
CA GLY A 129 -7.40 11.97 -23.98
C GLY A 129 -8.18 11.61 -22.72
N VAL A 130 -7.76 10.60 -21.95
CA VAL A 130 -8.34 10.33 -20.62
C VAL A 130 -7.85 11.40 -19.65
N ILE A 131 -6.53 11.55 -19.49
CA ILE A 131 -5.89 12.57 -18.65
C ILE A 131 -5.60 13.81 -19.50
N LYS A 132 -6.04 14.99 -19.04
CA LYS A 132 -5.84 16.26 -19.76
C LYS A 132 -4.79 17.15 -19.10
N CYS A 133 -4.54 16.95 -17.81
CA CYS A 133 -3.50 17.64 -17.08
C CYS A 133 -2.89 16.71 -16.05
N LEU A 134 -1.57 16.74 -15.96
CA LEU A 134 -0.80 16.02 -14.96
C LEU A 134 -0.15 17.05 -14.02
N THR A 135 -0.26 16.80 -12.72
CA THR A 135 0.39 17.62 -11.69
C THR A 135 1.22 16.73 -10.80
N LEU A 136 2.47 17.15 -10.57
CA LEU A 136 3.49 16.38 -9.88
C LEU A 136 4.07 17.19 -8.73
N ASN A 137 4.61 16.48 -7.73
CA ASN A 137 5.54 17.10 -6.79
C ASN A 137 6.92 17.32 -7.45
N GLY A 138 7.82 18.06 -6.78
CA GLY A 138 9.14 18.39 -7.33
C GLY A 138 10.04 17.19 -7.62
N ALA A 139 9.82 16.04 -6.96
CA ALA A 139 10.54 14.82 -7.28
C ALA A 139 10.08 14.19 -8.61
N GLY A 140 8.85 14.46 -9.05
CA GLY A 140 8.30 13.90 -10.28
C GLY A 140 9.12 14.31 -11.51
N VAL A 141 9.50 15.59 -11.62
CA VAL A 141 10.34 16.07 -12.72
C VAL A 141 11.72 15.41 -12.71
N ILE A 142 12.31 15.16 -11.53
CA ILE A 142 13.62 14.51 -11.40
C ILE A 142 13.55 13.10 -11.99
N HIS A 143 12.58 12.29 -11.55
CA HIS A 143 12.45 10.93 -12.04
C HIS A 143 12.10 10.85 -13.53
N ASP A 144 11.22 11.73 -13.99
CA ASP A 144 10.82 11.75 -15.40
C ASP A 144 12.00 12.14 -16.30
N PHE A 145 12.71 13.21 -15.92
CA PHE A 145 13.89 13.70 -16.61
C PHE A 145 14.99 12.64 -16.67
N GLU A 146 15.25 11.95 -15.55
CA GLU A 146 16.29 10.92 -15.49
C GLU A 146 15.95 9.70 -16.34
N VAL A 147 14.69 9.25 -16.31
CA VAL A 147 14.21 8.17 -17.18
C VAL A 147 14.30 8.56 -18.65
N ALA A 148 13.92 9.79 -19.02
CA ALA A 148 13.99 10.27 -20.39
C ALA A 148 15.42 10.36 -20.93
N ASN A 149 16.38 10.80 -20.11
CA ASN A 149 17.77 11.00 -20.55
C ASN A 149 18.64 9.73 -20.42
N TRP A 150 18.41 8.91 -19.39
CA TRP A 150 19.30 7.78 -19.05
C TRP A 150 18.59 6.43 -18.92
N GLY A 151 17.27 6.38 -19.05
CA GLY A 151 16.50 5.13 -18.91
C GLY A 151 16.50 4.54 -17.49
N LYS A 152 16.96 5.31 -16.49
CA LYS A 152 17.11 4.89 -15.10
C LYS A 152 16.89 6.07 -14.16
N THR A 153 16.43 5.80 -12.95
CA THR A 153 16.23 6.79 -11.89
C THR A 153 16.23 6.09 -10.53
N SER A 154 16.09 6.86 -9.45
CA SER A 154 16.05 6.41 -8.05
C SER A 154 17.40 5.94 -7.51
N GLU A 155 18.12 6.89 -6.92
CA GLU A 155 19.26 6.60 -6.05
C GLU A 155 18.87 5.83 -4.77
N ASP A 156 19.85 5.21 -4.11
CA ASP A 156 19.68 4.61 -2.78
C ASP A 156 19.65 5.71 -1.72
N VAL A 157 18.44 6.03 -1.28
CA VAL A 157 18.19 7.09 -0.29
C VAL A 157 18.90 6.82 1.04
N GLY A 158 18.98 5.55 1.49
CA GLY A 158 19.55 5.23 2.78
C GLY A 158 21.05 5.46 2.79
N ALA A 159 21.75 4.80 1.86
CA ALA A 159 23.20 4.92 1.74
C ALA A 159 23.65 6.37 1.44
N ALA A 160 22.92 7.07 0.58
CA ALA A 160 23.28 8.42 0.16
C ALA A 160 22.98 9.50 1.21
N ILE A 161 22.01 9.28 2.10
CA ILE A 161 21.80 10.18 3.25
C ILE A 161 22.94 10.00 4.26
N ASP A 162 23.39 8.76 4.48
CA ASP A 162 24.45 8.46 5.45
C ASP A 162 25.78 9.14 5.11
N ASP A 163 26.13 9.24 3.82
CA ASP A 163 27.36 9.88 3.35
C ASP A 163 27.17 11.31 2.80
N GLY A 164 25.92 11.81 2.78
CA GLY A 164 25.56 13.15 2.31
C GLY A 164 25.56 13.33 0.79
N SER A 165 25.66 12.25 0.02
CA SER A 165 25.60 12.28 -1.45
C SER A 165 24.18 12.35 -2.02
N PHE A 166 23.14 12.21 -1.19
CA PHE A 166 21.74 12.21 -1.64
C PHE A 166 21.38 13.47 -2.44
N GLY A 167 20.94 13.29 -3.68
CA GLY A 167 20.55 14.38 -4.58
C GLY A 167 21.73 15.20 -5.14
N MET A 168 22.97 14.73 -5.00
CA MET A 168 24.18 15.47 -5.40
C MET A 168 24.71 15.10 -6.80
N VAL A 169 23.97 14.31 -7.59
CA VAL A 169 24.30 14.05 -9.00
C VAL A 169 24.30 15.37 -9.76
N GLN A 170 25.40 15.68 -10.44
CA GLN A 170 25.61 17.00 -11.06
C GLN A 170 24.67 17.23 -12.25
N GLU A 171 24.45 16.20 -13.05
CA GLU A 171 23.81 16.27 -14.36
C GLU A 171 22.33 16.68 -14.24
N THR A 172 21.56 15.97 -13.44
CA THR A 172 20.11 16.16 -13.29
C THR A 172 19.71 17.61 -12.98
N PRO A 173 20.13 18.23 -11.85
CA PRO A 173 19.74 19.59 -11.51
C PRO A 173 20.33 20.63 -12.49
N ARG A 174 21.54 20.41 -13.00
CA ARG A 174 22.18 21.33 -13.96
C ARG A 174 21.39 21.38 -15.26
N MET A 175 21.01 20.24 -15.81
CA MET A 175 20.29 20.16 -17.08
C MET A 175 18.86 20.69 -16.93
N ILE A 176 18.14 20.32 -15.86
CA ILE A 176 16.80 20.87 -15.57
C ILE A 176 16.87 22.40 -15.44
N ASN A 177 17.83 22.94 -14.69
CA ASN A 177 17.98 24.39 -14.53
C ASN A 177 18.28 25.10 -15.87
N ASN A 178 19.10 24.48 -16.72
CA ASN A 178 19.40 25.01 -18.05
C ASN A 178 18.17 24.99 -18.97
N ALA A 179 17.35 23.93 -18.90
CA ALA A 179 16.11 23.82 -19.64
C ALA A 179 15.11 24.91 -19.20
N LEU A 180 14.96 25.11 -17.89
CA LEU A 180 14.12 26.18 -17.32
C LEU A 180 14.58 27.59 -17.72
N LYS A 181 15.89 27.87 -17.68
CA LYS A 181 16.44 29.16 -18.14
C LYS A 181 16.17 29.41 -19.63
N GLN A 182 16.18 28.37 -20.46
CA GLN A 182 15.85 28.47 -21.88
C GLN A 182 14.36 28.65 -22.09
N GLY A 183 13.52 27.88 -21.39
CA GLY A 183 12.07 28.00 -21.44
C GLY A 183 11.57 29.37 -20.99
N GLN A 184 12.19 29.96 -19.96
CA GLN A 184 11.88 31.32 -19.51
C GLN A 184 12.07 32.36 -20.64
N LYS A 185 13.15 32.25 -21.42
CA LYS A 185 13.39 33.14 -22.58
C LYS A 185 12.34 32.99 -23.68
N GLN A 186 11.64 31.86 -23.69
CA GLN A 186 10.57 31.53 -24.64
C GLN A 186 9.16 31.73 -24.04
N ASN A 187 9.05 32.24 -22.82
CA ASN A 187 7.78 32.37 -22.05
C ASN A 187 7.04 31.03 -21.83
N LEU A 188 7.79 29.93 -21.70
CA LEU A 188 7.23 28.61 -21.39
C LEU A 188 6.99 28.43 -19.88
N GLY A 189 5.94 27.70 -19.52
CA GLY A 189 5.73 27.19 -18.18
C GLY A 189 6.74 26.09 -17.81
N PHE A 190 6.84 25.77 -16.52
CA PHE A 190 7.83 24.78 -16.02
C PHE A 190 7.73 23.43 -16.74
N GLY A 191 6.52 22.86 -16.85
CA GLY A 191 6.30 21.56 -17.49
C GLY A 191 6.39 21.59 -19.02
N GLU A 192 6.40 22.77 -19.64
CA GLU A 192 6.68 22.91 -21.08
C GLU A 192 8.18 23.02 -21.36
N ALA A 193 8.95 23.47 -20.36
CA ALA A 193 10.37 23.75 -20.49
C ALA A 193 11.27 22.54 -20.21
N VAL A 194 10.80 21.55 -19.45
CA VAL A 194 11.58 20.41 -18.96
C VAL A 194 11.08 19.11 -19.54
#